data_AF-A0AAD5RSY8-F1
#
_entry.id   AF-A0AAD5RSY8-F1
#
_cell.length_a   1.000
_cell.length_b   1.000
_cell.length_c   1.000
_cell.angle_alpha   90.00
_cell.angle_beta   90.00
_cell.angle_gamma   90.00
#
_symmetry.space_group_name_H-M   'P 1'
#
loop_
_entity.id
_entity.type
_entity.pdbx_description
1 polymer ?
#
loop_
_entity_poly.entity_id
_entity_poly.type
_entity_poly.pdbx_seq_one_letter_code
_entity_poly.pdbx_strand_id
1 'polypeptide(L)'
;MKSHPHACLAGLLALGISPVNAQTTTAAAEVPTVISECHLHDSTQYCMVGTTEYEVHLPTTVTVTAVPAEYTGCHSHDDEMFCVDADGEDVEIHLAGAEEEGEEDHEDEETTDEESSSEGEDCHFHAGVEHCTSDSETESSATCERQDRDDYDRDIRIGFLFIILGTSALGVFAPIFIHRALPNRFQVAFTVLKQFGTGVVISTAFIHLYTHATLMFENECLAGYIDYESTAAAILMAGLFISFLVEYLGQRFVRHKANKAAAAAGANTTASVFNQTLHQKIEMINIMVLEAGIIFHSLLIGLTLVVAGDSVFKTLFIVILFHQMFEGIALGSRIAALGTTLPAGALPLHSHKQHGHHGHVNMPAPPAPTMSTGGEEVKVSSNASNENVANPPAEPVSSSSASEFEAPRHLSSPPASVDLRKKLLLALAFALITPLGMAIGIGVLNQFNGNDPTTLIAIGTLDALSAGILVWVGVVEMWAEDWMMGGELTDAGFWKTSFAFVGLVSGMVLMSVLGKWA
;
A
#
# COMPACT_ATOMS: atom_id res chain seq x y z
N MET A 1 -47.35 -40.68 19.53
CA MET A 1 -45.89 -40.41 19.60
C MET A 1 -45.63 -39.13 20.41
N LYS A 2 -44.37 -38.87 20.77
CA LYS A 2 -43.88 -37.70 21.54
C LYS A 2 -43.64 -36.47 20.63
N SER A 3 -43.46 -35.22 21.08
CA SER A 3 -44.05 -34.39 22.16
C SER A 3 -43.42 -32.98 22.15
N HIS A 4 -44.21 -31.91 22.26
CA HIS A 4 -43.75 -30.57 22.73
C HIS A 4 -43.48 -30.60 24.27
N PRO A 5 -43.02 -29.53 24.99
CA PRO A 5 -42.96 -28.09 24.65
C PRO A 5 -41.70 -27.29 25.16
N HIS A 6 -41.79 -25.95 25.08
CA HIS A 6 -40.97 -24.88 25.72
C HIS A 6 -39.62 -24.51 25.06
N ALA A 7 -39.13 -23.26 24.95
CA ALA A 7 -39.54 -21.85 25.29
C ALA A 7 -38.61 -21.12 26.28
N CYS A 8 -38.44 -19.81 26.06
CA CYS A 8 -37.51 -18.88 26.73
C CYS A 8 -36.01 -19.15 26.45
N LEU A 9 -35.11 -18.15 26.52
CA LEU A 9 -35.26 -16.81 27.09
C LEU A 9 -34.64 -15.73 26.16
N ALA A 10 -35.30 -14.57 26.04
CA ALA A 10 -34.81 -13.43 25.25
C ALA A 10 -35.03 -12.12 26.03
N GLY A 11 -34.09 -11.19 25.88
CA GLY A 11 -34.13 -9.86 26.48
C GLY A 11 -32.73 -9.31 26.80
N LEU A 12 -32.53 -8.00 26.89
CA LEU A 12 -33.45 -6.91 26.52
C LEU A 12 -32.64 -5.61 26.41
N LEU A 13 -32.59 -4.99 25.23
CA LEU A 13 -32.38 -3.53 25.05
C LEU A 13 -32.52 -3.17 23.56
N ALA A 14 -33.74 -2.83 23.14
CA ALA A 14 -33.98 -2.09 21.92
C ALA A 14 -34.37 -0.66 22.30
N LEU A 15 -33.62 0.33 21.84
CA LEU A 15 -34.11 1.71 21.75
C LEU A 15 -34.73 1.85 20.36
N GLY A 16 -36.04 2.04 20.32
CA GLY A 16 -36.80 2.05 19.08
C GLY A 16 -36.88 3.45 18.46
N ILE A 17 -36.60 3.53 17.17
CA ILE A 17 -37.15 4.53 16.27
C ILE A 17 -37.86 3.75 15.16
N SER A 18 -39.16 3.96 14.98
CA SER A 18 -39.92 3.32 13.90
C SER A 18 -39.69 4.09 12.59
N PRO A 19 -39.56 3.40 11.44
CA PRO A 19 -39.54 4.08 10.15
C PRO A 19 -40.90 4.76 9.93
N VAL A 20 -40.89 6.07 9.71
CA VAL A 20 -42.07 6.81 9.28
C VAL A 20 -42.28 6.53 7.80
N ASN A 21 -43.44 5.95 7.45
CA ASN A 21 -43.83 5.73 6.06
C ASN A 21 -44.28 7.04 5.41
N ALA A 22 -43.32 7.92 5.09
CA ALA A 22 -43.57 9.08 4.25
C ALA A 22 -43.72 8.62 2.79
N GLN A 23 -44.88 8.88 2.19
CA GLN A 23 -45.01 8.83 0.73
C GLN A 23 -44.47 10.15 0.18
N THR A 24 -43.24 10.16 -0.31
CA THR A 24 -42.73 11.27 -1.10
C THR A 24 -43.47 11.25 -2.44
N THR A 25 -44.51 12.05 -2.55
CA THR A 25 -45.05 12.45 -3.86
C THR A 25 -44.04 13.40 -4.47
N THR A 26 -43.63 13.15 -5.71
CA THR A 26 -42.74 14.06 -6.44
C THR A 26 -43.48 15.37 -6.70
N ALA A 27 -43.21 16.37 -5.86
CA ALA A 27 -43.46 17.75 -6.20
C ALA A 27 -42.27 18.23 -7.05
N ALA A 28 -42.56 18.93 -8.15
CA ALA A 28 -41.54 19.74 -8.80
C ALA A 28 -41.09 20.85 -7.82
N ALA A 29 -39.85 21.32 -7.95
CA ALA A 29 -39.43 22.53 -7.26
C ALA A 29 -40.26 23.71 -7.77
N GLU A 30 -40.89 24.46 -6.87
CA GLU A 30 -41.58 25.70 -7.24
C GLU A 30 -40.54 26.83 -7.35
N VAL A 31 -40.33 27.34 -8.57
CA VAL A 31 -39.44 28.49 -8.84
C VAL A 31 -39.87 29.68 -7.96
N PRO A 32 -38.97 30.26 -7.16
CA PRO A 32 -39.34 31.25 -6.16
C PRO A 32 -39.59 32.63 -6.80
N THR A 33 -40.87 32.96 -7.05
CA THR A 33 -41.31 34.20 -7.76
C THR A 33 -40.77 35.55 -7.26
N VAL A 34 -40.12 35.59 -6.08
CA VAL A 34 -39.45 36.75 -5.48
C VAL A 34 -38.23 36.25 -4.68
N ILE A 35 -37.09 36.93 -4.80
CA ILE A 35 -35.92 36.78 -3.93
C ILE A 35 -35.68 38.09 -3.15
N SER A 36 -35.15 38.01 -1.92
CA SER A 36 -35.16 39.15 -0.99
C SER A 36 -34.00 39.11 0.02
N GLU A 37 -33.92 40.10 0.92
CA GLU A 37 -32.87 40.24 1.93
C GLU A 37 -31.45 40.28 1.33
N CYS A 38 -31.31 40.90 0.15
CA CYS A 38 -30.07 40.93 -0.60
C CYS A 38 -28.95 41.74 0.09
N HIS A 39 -27.71 41.23 0.01
CA HIS A 39 -26.50 41.79 0.60
C HIS A 39 -25.28 41.56 -0.30
N LEU A 40 -24.17 42.27 -0.09
CA LEU A 40 -22.95 42.10 -0.91
C LEU A 40 -21.82 41.45 -0.14
N HIS A 41 -21.08 40.57 -0.83
CA HIS A 41 -19.76 40.09 -0.45
C HIS A 41 -18.76 40.55 -1.52
N ASP A 42 -17.78 41.35 -1.12
CA ASP A 42 -16.84 42.08 -1.98
C ASP A 42 -17.51 42.89 -3.11
N SER A 43 -17.63 42.34 -4.32
CA SER A 43 -18.34 42.96 -5.47
C SER A 43 -19.63 42.25 -5.88
N THR A 44 -19.86 41.03 -5.37
CA THR A 44 -20.97 40.15 -5.76
C THR A 44 -22.17 40.33 -4.82
N GLN A 45 -23.38 40.21 -5.35
CA GLN A 45 -24.61 40.27 -4.54
C GLN A 45 -25.19 38.87 -4.30
N TYR A 46 -25.60 38.62 -3.06
CA TYR A 46 -26.26 37.41 -2.60
C TYR A 46 -27.64 37.73 -2.01
N CYS A 47 -28.65 36.95 -2.36
CA CYS A 47 -30.04 37.11 -1.93
C CYS A 47 -30.59 35.81 -1.34
N MET A 48 -31.63 35.93 -0.51
CA MET A 48 -32.21 34.82 0.25
C MET A 48 -33.62 34.45 -0.20
N VAL A 49 -33.89 33.14 -0.20
CA VAL A 49 -35.24 32.56 -0.20
C VAL A 49 -35.37 31.63 1.02
N GLY A 50 -35.94 32.15 2.10
CA GLY A 50 -36.20 31.41 3.34
C GLY A 50 -34.93 31.05 4.13
N THR A 51 -34.23 30.00 3.70
CA THR A 51 -32.92 29.60 4.25
C THR A 51 -31.90 29.25 3.18
N THR A 52 -32.24 29.43 1.91
CA THR A 52 -31.39 29.16 0.75
C THR A 52 -30.82 30.47 0.23
N GLU A 53 -29.53 30.48 -0.08
CA GLU A 53 -28.76 31.62 -0.56
C GLU A 53 -28.50 31.48 -2.06
N TYR A 54 -28.62 32.58 -2.79
CA TYR A 54 -28.50 32.65 -4.24
C TYR A 54 -27.57 33.80 -4.63
N GLU A 55 -26.69 33.56 -5.60
CA GLU A 55 -25.81 34.57 -6.19
C GLU A 55 -26.53 35.28 -7.34
N VAL A 56 -26.40 36.61 -7.43
CA VAL A 56 -27.02 37.43 -8.48
C VAL A 56 -25.92 37.91 -9.44
N HIS A 57 -25.93 37.41 -10.67
CA HIS A 57 -24.90 37.73 -11.64
C HIS A 57 -25.20 39.08 -12.33
N LEU A 58 -24.66 40.14 -11.75
CA LEU A 58 -24.87 41.52 -12.20
C LEU A 58 -23.96 41.86 -13.40
N PRO A 59 -24.49 42.38 -14.52
CA PRO A 59 -23.66 42.76 -15.66
C PRO A 59 -22.66 43.86 -15.28
N THR A 60 -21.43 43.75 -15.78
CA THR A 60 -20.21 44.53 -15.41
C THR A 60 -20.30 46.05 -15.60
N THR A 61 -21.44 46.58 -16.07
CA THR A 61 -21.72 48.03 -16.14
C THR A 61 -22.47 48.58 -14.93
N VAL A 62 -23.01 47.75 -14.02
CA VAL A 62 -23.75 48.21 -12.83
C VAL A 62 -22.80 48.83 -11.81
N THR A 63 -23.09 50.06 -11.38
CA THR A 63 -22.28 50.75 -10.36
C THR A 63 -22.76 50.40 -8.96
N VAL A 64 -21.86 49.84 -8.13
CA VAL A 64 -22.06 49.25 -6.78
C VAL A 64 -22.87 50.10 -5.76
N THR A 65 -23.16 51.37 -6.05
CA THR A 65 -23.97 52.26 -5.21
C THR A 65 -25.49 52.20 -5.47
N ALA A 66 -25.97 51.37 -6.40
CA ALA A 66 -27.38 51.39 -6.86
C ALA A 66 -28.06 50.00 -6.96
N VAL A 67 -27.54 48.98 -6.27
CA VAL A 67 -28.04 47.60 -6.38
C VAL A 67 -29.37 47.39 -5.61
N PRO A 68 -30.39 46.72 -6.19
CA PRO A 68 -31.66 46.38 -5.51
C PRO A 68 -31.52 45.57 -4.20
N ALA A 69 -32.56 45.59 -3.38
CA ALA A 69 -32.65 44.83 -2.12
C ALA A 69 -33.57 43.59 -2.20
N GLU A 70 -34.33 43.48 -3.29
CA GLU A 70 -35.23 42.38 -3.66
C GLU A 70 -35.36 42.36 -5.19
N TYR A 71 -35.57 41.18 -5.78
CA TYR A 71 -35.87 40.99 -7.22
C TYR A 71 -37.16 40.18 -7.35
N THR A 72 -37.92 40.40 -8.43
CA THR A 72 -39.31 39.91 -8.53
C THR A 72 -39.63 39.34 -9.90
N GLY A 73 -40.73 38.58 -10.01
CA GLY A 73 -41.16 38.03 -11.30
C GLY A 73 -40.28 36.86 -11.78
N CYS A 74 -39.65 36.16 -10.84
CA CYS A 74 -38.68 35.13 -11.16
C CYS A 74 -39.29 33.96 -11.93
N HIS A 75 -38.56 33.47 -12.93
CA HIS A 75 -38.94 32.41 -13.85
C HIS A 75 -37.69 31.63 -14.27
N SER A 76 -37.86 30.41 -14.77
CA SER A 76 -36.75 29.62 -15.31
C SER A 76 -36.78 29.58 -16.84
N HIS A 77 -35.58 29.54 -17.42
CA HIS A 77 -35.35 29.16 -18.81
C HIS A 77 -34.53 27.87 -18.76
N ASP A 78 -35.17 26.78 -19.19
CA ASP A 78 -34.66 25.41 -19.02
C ASP A 78 -34.27 25.16 -17.55
N ASP A 79 -33.00 24.90 -17.19
CA ASP A 79 -32.56 24.75 -15.78
C ASP A 79 -32.01 26.04 -15.12
N GLU A 80 -31.81 27.13 -15.89
CA GLU A 80 -31.36 28.44 -15.39
C GLU A 80 -32.51 29.24 -14.75
N MET A 81 -32.23 30.08 -13.74
CA MET A 81 -33.22 30.96 -13.11
C MET A 81 -32.91 32.45 -13.29
N PHE A 82 -33.93 33.20 -13.69
CA PHE A 82 -33.86 34.65 -13.89
C PHE A 82 -34.90 35.36 -13.02
N CYS A 83 -34.58 36.56 -12.53
CA CYS A 83 -35.54 37.47 -11.91
C CYS A 83 -35.44 38.87 -12.52
N VAL A 84 -36.56 39.60 -12.52
CA VAL A 84 -36.63 40.97 -13.04
C VAL A 84 -36.11 41.96 -12.00
N ASP A 85 -35.29 42.89 -12.44
CA ASP A 85 -34.71 43.97 -11.63
C ASP A 85 -35.65 45.19 -11.45
N ALA A 86 -35.08 46.32 -11.02
CA ALA A 86 -35.82 47.56 -10.76
C ALA A 86 -36.12 48.40 -12.02
N ASP A 87 -35.36 48.22 -13.12
CA ASP A 87 -35.54 48.95 -14.38
C ASP A 87 -36.35 48.11 -15.41
N GLY A 88 -36.45 46.79 -15.20
CA GLY A 88 -37.28 45.86 -15.96
C GLY A 88 -36.49 44.88 -16.83
N GLU A 89 -35.21 44.67 -16.54
CA GLU A 89 -34.31 43.74 -17.24
C GLU A 89 -34.16 42.44 -16.43
N ASP A 90 -33.96 41.32 -17.14
CA ASP A 90 -33.83 39.99 -16.53
C ASP A 90 -32.39 39.75 -16.07
N VAL A 91 -32.22 39.34 -14.82
CA VAL A 91 -30.91 39.10 -14.17
C VAL A 91 -30.82 37.63 -13.74
N GLU A 92 -29.71 37.00 -14.11
CA GLU A 92 -29.42 35.58 -13.91
C GLU A 92 -28.98 35.28 -12.46
N ILE A 93 -29.50 34.21 -11.89
CA ILE A 93 -29.42 33.92 -10.46
C ILE A 93 -29.08 32.45 -10.19
N HIS A 94 -27.89 32.25 -9.65
CA HIS A 94 -27.29 30.95 -9.36
C HIS A 94 -27.50 30.52 -7.91
N LEU A 95 -27.43 29.22 -7.64
CA LEU A 95 -27.47 28.70 -6.27
C LEU A 95 -26.08 28.84 -5.62
N ALA A 96 -25.97 29.62 -4.54
CA ALA A 96 -24.67 29.92 -3.93
C ALA A 96 -24.01 28.62 -3.40
N GLY A 97 -22.90 28.23 -4.02
CA GLY A 97 -22.21 26.96 -3.73
C GLY A 97 -22.40 25.84 -4.78
N ALA A 98 -23.00 26.13 -5.94
CA ALA A 98 -22.55 25.49 -7.17
C ALA A 98 -21.15 26.07 -7.52
N GLU A 99 -20.20 25.21 -7.91
CA GLU A 99 -18.84 25.63 -8.29
C GLU A 99 -18.74 25.69 -9.81
N GLU A 100 -18.78 26.89 -10.39
CA GLU A 100 -18.38 27.16 -11.78
C GLU A 100 -17.04 27.92 -11.79
N GLU A 101 -16.15 27.59 -12.72
CA GLU A 101 -14.80 28.15 -12.79
C GLU A 101 -14.78 29.45 -13.58
N GLY A 102 -14.37 30.55 -12.94
CA GLY A 102 -14.40 31.89 -13.54
C GLY A 102 -13.34 32.12 -14.63
N GLU A 103 -13.76 32.72 -15.75
CA GLU A 103 -12.88 33.19 -16.82
C GLU A 103 -11.95 34.32 -16.34
N GLU A 104 -10.67 34.30 -16.72
CA GLU A 104 -9.76 35.47 -16.66
C GLU A 104 -9.37 35.92 -18.08
N ASP A 105 -9.44 37.23 -18.30
CA ASP A 105 -9.40 37.89 -19.62
C ASP A 105 -8.02 37.86 -20.32
N HIS A 106 -8.04 37.91 -21.65
CA HIS A 106 -6.92 37.73 -22.60
C HIS A 106 -5.64 38.57 -22.39
N GLU A 107 -4.47 37.97 -22.71
CA GLU A 107 -3.39 38.64 -23.46
C GLU A 107 -2.86 37.72 -24.58
N ASP A 108 -3.34 37.91 -25.83
CA ASP A 108 -2.97 37.08 -26.98
C ASP A 108 -1.61 37.48 -27.62
N GLU A 109 -0.71 36.52 -27.86
CA GLU A 109 0.33 36.63 -28.90
C GLU A 109 -0.02 35.70 -30.08
N GLU A 110 -0.17 36.27 -31.29
CA GLU A 110 -0.57 35.55 -32.50
C GLU A 110 0.45 34.47 -32.92
N THR A 111 0.05 33.19 -32.89
CA THR A 111 0.57 32.17 -33.82
C THR A 111 -0.57 31.47 -34.52
N THR A 112 -0.76 31.77 -35.81
CA THR A 112 -1.80 31.20 -36.66
C THR A 112 -1.46 29.77 -37.08
N ASP A 113 -2.27 28.80 -36.70
CA ASP A 113 -2.45 27.53 -37.41
C ASP A 113 -3.97 27.27 -37.55
N GLU A 114 -4.38 26.54 -38.60
CA GLU A 114 -5.79 26.47 -39.01
C GLU A 114 -6.56 25.35 -38.26
N GLU A 115 -7.38 25.72 -37.26
CA GLU A 115 -8.29 24.78 -36.60
C GLU A 115 -9.39 24.29 -37.55
N SER A 116 -9.42 22.97 -37.77
CA SER A 116 -10.58 22.30 -38.36
C SER A 116 -11.53 21.84 -37.26
N SER A 117 -12.70 22.46 -37.19
CA SER A 117 -13.73 22.17 -36.18
C SER A 117 -14.13 20.69 -36.12
N SER A 118 -13.82 20.03 -35.01
CA SER A 118 -14.64 18.97 -34.43
C SER A 118 -15.51 19.55 -33.32
N GLU A 119 -16.71 19.02 -33.13
CA GLU A 119 -17.54 19.36 -31.96
C GLU A 119 -16.84 18.89 -30.67
N GLY A 120 -17.02 19.62 -29.57
CA GLY A 120 -16.22 19.46 -28.35
C GLY A 120 -16.49 18.15 -27.61
N GLU A 121 -15.42 17.40 -27.33
CA GLU A 121 -15.40 16.30 -26.36
C GLU A 121 -14.25 16.57 -25.37
N ASP A 122 -14.54 16.85 -24.09
CA ASP A 122 -13.49 16.91 -23.07
C ASP A 122 -13.06 15.50 -22.68
N CYS A 123 -11.80 15.17 -22.95
CA CYS A 123 -11.22 13.84 -22.76
C CYS A 123 -10.16 13.84 -21.67
N HIS A 124 -10.56 13.44 -20.45
CA HIS A 124 -9.68 13.33 -19.29
C HIS A 124 -9.17 11.90 -19.07
N PHE A 125 -8.08 11.78 -18.29
CA PHE A 125 -7.40 10.51 -18.04
C PHE A 125 -7.33 10.16 -16.56
N HIS A 126 -7.79 8.95 -16.22
CA HIS A 126 -7.64 8.38 -14.88
C HIS A 126 -7.11 6.94 -14.98
N ALA A 127 -6.09 6.64 -14.15
CA ALA A 127 -5.47 5.31 -14.07
C ALA A 127 -4.91 4.71 -15.39
N GLY A 128 -4.82 5.51 -16.47
CA GLY A 128 -4.42 5.04 -17.80
C GLY A 128 -5.57 4.70 -18.76
N VAL A 129 -6.81 4.96 -18.35
CA VAL A 129 -8.02 4.91 -19.18
C VAL A 129 -8.50 6.34 -19.46
N GLU A 130 -9.21 6.49 -20.57
CA GLU A 130 -9.71 7.75 -21.11
C GLU A 130 -11.24 7.81 -20.99
N HIS A 131 -11.72 8.94 -20.48
CA HIS A 131 -13.13 9.27 -20.37
C HIS A 131 -13.37 10.56 -21.15
N CYS A 132 -14.17 10.49 -22.21
CA CYS A 132 -14.59 11.64 -23.00
C CYS A 132 -16.06 11.95 -22.70
N THR A 133 -16.36 13.21 -22.37
CA THR A 133 -17.71 13.76 -22.23
C THR A 133 -17.98 14.78 -23.32
N SER A 134 -19.17 14.73 -23.93
CA SER A 134 -19.62 15.71 -24.92
C SER A 134 -20.78 16.54 -24.36
N ASP A 135 -20.75 17.84 -24.61
CA ASP A 135 -21.64 18.85 -24.01
C ASP A 135 -23.05 18.87 -24.64
N SER A 136 -23.67 17.69 -24.78
CA SER A 136 -24.99 17.54 -25.40
C SER A 136 -25.91 16.69 -24.51
N GLU A 137 -27.10 17.22 -24.22
CA GLU A 137 -28.07 16.70 -23.24
C GLU A 137 -28.77 15.38 -23.62
N THR A 138 -28.12 14.51 -24.40
CA THR A 138 -28.71 13.30 -24.96
C THR A 138 -28.05 12.04 -24.40
N GLU A 139 -28.44 11.65 -23.17
CA GLU A 139 -28.12 10.36 -22.52
C GLU A 139 -26.77 9.75 -22.94
N SER A 140 -25.68 10.33 -22.42
CA SER A 140 -24.29 10.10 -22.85
C SER A 140 -23.86 8.64 -22.75
N SER A 141 -24.06 7.87 -23.82
CA SER A 141 -23.51 6.52 -23.92
C SER A 141 -22.01 6.60 -24.20
N ALA A 142 -21.18 6.45 -23.16
CA ALA A 142 -19.72 6.47 -23.29
C ALA A 142 -19.24 5.55 -24.43
N THR A 143 -18.51 6.12 -25.40
CA THR A 143 -18.09 5.40 -26.59
C THR A 143 -16.92 4.47 -26.29
N CYS A 144 -17.23 3.23 -25.93
CA CYS A 144 -16.25 2.16 -25.66
C CYS A 144 -15.43 1.72 -26.90
N GLU A 145 -15.60 2.38 -28.04
CA GLU A 145 -14.79 2.18 -29.24
C GLU A 145 -13.40 2.83 -29.06
N ARG A 146 -12.46 2.48 -29.93
CA ARG A 146 -11.09 2.96 -29.88
C ARG A 146 -11.03 4.38 -30.49
N GLN A 147 -10.76 5.39 -29.67
CA GLN A 147 -10.37 6.70 -30.18
C GLN A 147 -8.97 6.61 -30.81
N ASP A 148 -8.86 6.97 -32.08
CA ASP A 148 -7.56 7.16 -32.76
C ASP A 148 -7.00 8.55 -32.44
N ARG A 149 -5.66 8.68 -32.41
CA ARG A 149 -4.97 9.93 -32.02
C ARG A 149 -4.06 10.39 -33.15
N ASP A 150 -4.37 11.54 -33.74
CA ASP A 150 -3.54 12.13 -34.79
C ASP A 150 -2.29 12.82 -34.22
N ASP A 151 -2.41 13.53 -33.08
CA ASP A 151 -1.31 14.27 -32.42
C ASP A 151 -0.41 13.44 -31.47
N TYR A 152 -0.23 12.15 -31.73
CA TYR A 152 0.63 11.29 -30.89
C TYR A 152 2.12 11.45 -31.24
N ASP A 153 2.90 12.12 -30.38
CA ASP A 153 4.36 12.14 -30.52
C ASP A 153 4.98 10.84 -29.97
N ARG A 154 5.47 10.00 -30.90
CA ARG A 154 6.16 8.74 -30.57
C ARG A 154 7.61 8.96 -30.15
N ASP A 155 8.29 9.98 -30.65
CA ASP A 155 9.71 10.21 -30.43
C ASP A 155 9.98 10.82 -29.04
N ILE A 156 9.11 11.71 -28.54
CA ILE A 156 9.20 12.20 -27.15
C ILE A 156 9.04 11.05 -26.14
N ARG A 157 8.11 10.12 -26.40
CA ARG A 157 7.85 8.94 -25.55
C ARG A 157 9.02 7.96 -25.55
N ILE A 158 9.68 7.77 -26.70
CA ILE A 158 10.94 7.02 -26.81
C ILE A 158 12.07 7.70 -26.02
N GLY A 159 12.18 9.04 -26.07
CA GLY A 159 13.14 9.79 -25.26
C GLY A 159 12.90 9.63 -23.75
N PHE A 160 11.64 9.70 -23.33
CA PHE A 160 11.21 9.65 -21.94
C PHE A 160 11.41 8.25 -21.32
N LEU A 161 11.34 7.18 -22.12
CA LEU A 161 11.71 5.82 -21.72
C LEU A 161 13.15 5.73 -21.17
N PHE A 162 14.11 6.41 -21.80
CA PHE A 162 15.50 6.44 -21.32
C PHE A 162 15.66 7.22 -20.01
N ILE A 163 14.81 8.22 -19.78
CA ILE A 163 14.80 8.99 -18.52
C ILE A 163 14.27 8.11 -17.38
N ILE A 164 13.14 7.40 -17.58
CA ILE A 164 12.60 6.46 -16.58
C ILE A 164 13.57 5.30 -16.31
N LEU A 165 14.26 4.76 -17.32
CA LEU A 165 15.35 3.79 -17.13
C LEU A 165 16.49 4.35 -16.27
N GLY A 166 16.81 5.63 -16.42
CA GLY A 166 17.82 6.32 -15.62
C GLY A 166 17.38 6.53 -14.17
N THR A 167 16.16 7.01 -13.93
CA THR A 167 15.66 7.30 -12.58
C THR A 167 15.29 6.06 -11.79
N SER A 168 14.72 5.02 -12.42
CA SER A 168 14.45 3.72 -11.79
C SER A 168 15.75 3.06 -11.31
N ALA A 169 16.79 3.07 -12.18
CA ALA A 169 18.12 2.58 -11.86
C ALA A 169 18.77 3.37 -10.71
N LEU A 170 18.72 4.71 -10.74
CA LEU A 170 19.23 5.53 -9.65
C LEU A 170 18.50 5.24 -8.33
N GLY A 171 17.17 5.16 -8.35
CA GLY A 171 16.35 4.86 -7.17
C GLY A 171 16.71 3.52 -6.52
N VAL A 172 16.82 2.45 -7.31
CA VAL A 172 17.08 1.09 -6.78
C VAL A 172 18.54 0.79 -6.47
N PHE A 173 19.49 1.29 -7.26
CA PHE A 173 20.92 1.02 -7.03
C PHE A 173 21.52 1.94 -5.96
N ALA A 174 21.06 3.18 -5.80
CA ALA A 174 21.67 4.10 -4.85
C ALA A 174 21.65 3.60 -3.39
N PRO A 175 20.53 3.11 -2.81
CA PRO A 175 20.52 2.58 -1.44
C PRO A 175 21.50 1.40 -1.24
N ILE A 176 21.68 0.56 -2.27
CA ILE A 176 22.59 -0.61 -2.24
C ILE A 176 24.05 -0.15 -2.15
N PHE A 177 24.45 0.84 -2.96
CA PHE A 177 25.81 1.40 -2.91
C PHE A 177 26.03 2.27 -1.67
N ILE A 178 25.03 3.07 -1.26
CA ILE A 178 25.05 3.91 -0.05
C ILE A 178 25.26 3.03 1.20
N HIS A 179 24.46 1.97 1.38
CA HIS A 179 24.61 1.05 2.50
C HIS A 179 26.00 0.37 2.52
N ARG A 180 26.58 0.11 1.35
CA ARG A 180 27.93 -0.49 1.24
C ARG A 180 29.06 0.50 1.54
N ALA A 181 28.83 1.81 1.40
CA ALA A 181 29.84 2.86 1.53
C ALA A 181 29.77 3.65 2.85
N LEU A 182 28.59 3.76 3.48
CA LEU A 182 28.43 4.57 4.70
C LEU A 182 29.04 3.90 5.94
N PRO A 183 29.82 4.62 6.77
CA PRO A 183 30.26 4.13 8.07
C PRO A 183 29.12 4.09 9.10
N ASN A 184 29.20 3.18 10.08
CA ASN A 184 28.13 2.86 11.05
C ASN A 184 27.50 4.04 11.82
N ARG A 185 28.13 5.22 11.86
CA ARG A 185 27.52 6.44 12.42
C ARG A 185 26.25 6.90 11.67
N PHE A 186 26.05 6.47 10.42
CA PHE A 186 24.89 6.84 9.62
C PHE A 186 23.79 5.76 9.56
N GLN A 187 23.88 4.70 10.37
CA GLN A 187 22.87 3.63 10.38
C GLN A 187 21.45 4.17 10.59
N VAL A 188 21.26 5.18 11.45
CA VAL A 188 19.94 5.82 11.66
C VAL A 188 19.37 6.42 10.37
N ALA A 189 20.20 7.07 9.53
CA ALA A 189 19.75 7.62 8.25
C ALA A 189 19.33 6.52 7.26
N PHE A 190 20.01 5.36 7.29
CA PHE A 190 19.59 4.19 6.53
C PHE A 190 18.29 3.57 7.08
N THR A 191 18.10 3.51 8.40
CA THR A 191 16.81 3.09 8.98
C THR A 191 15.67 4.00 8.55
N VAL A 192 15.87 5.33 8.56
CA VAL A 192 14.88 6.32 8.10
C VAL A 192 14.54 6.10 6.62
N LEU A 193 15.54 5.92 5.76
CA LEU A 193 15.33 5.62 4.33
C LEU A 193 14.55 4.31 4.12
N LYS A 194 14.86 3.27 4.91
CA LYS A 194 14.17 1.97 4.87
C LYS A 194 12.71 2.07 5.31
N GLN A 195 12.40 2.91 6.31
CA GLN A 195 11.03 3.14 6.75
C GLN A 195 10.25 4.09 5.84
N PHE A 196 10.89 5.11 5.25
CA PHE A 196 10.32 5.88 4.14
C PHE A 196 9.86 4.93 3.01
N GLY A 197 10.70 3.97 2.65
CA GLY A 197 10.34 2.91 1.71
C GLY A 197 9.12 2.06 2.13
N THR A 198 8.98 1.73 3.42
CA THR A 198 7.76 1.07 3.95
C THR A 198 6.52 1.94 3.72
N GLY A 199 6.61 3.24 3.97
CA GLY A 199 5.50 4.17 3.78
C GLY A 199 5.08 4.32 2.31
N VAL A 200 6.07 4.40 1.40
CA VAL A 200 5.84 4.43 -0.04
C VAL A 200 5.08 3.19 -0.50
N VAL A 201 5.57 1.98 -0.23
CA VAL A 201 4.94 0.72 -0.69
C VAL A 201 3.51 0.54 -0.17
N ILE A 202 3.25 0.89 1.10
CA ILE A 202 1.88 0.84 1.66
C ILE A 202 0.96 1.84 0.93
N SER A 203 1.47 3.02 0.59
CA SER A 203 0.71 4.05 -0.13
C SER A 203 0.48 3.69 -1.60
N THR A 204 1.46 3.10 -2.30
CA THR A 204 1.24 2.51 -3.63
C THR A 204 0.08 1.51 -3.59
N ALA A 205 0.11 0.60 -2.63
CA ALA A 205 -0.86 -0.49 -2.54
C ALA A 205 -2.31 -0.01 -2.33
N PHE A 206 -2.53 1.05 -1.55
CA PHE A 206 -3.87 1.55 -1.24
C PHE A 206 -4.34 2.75 -2.08
N ILE A 207 -3.44 3.65 -2.50
CA ILE A 207 -3.78 4.95 -3.12
C ILE A 207 -3.52 4.97 -4.63
N HIS A 208 -2.73 4.04 -5.16
CA HIS A 208 -2.50 3.88 -6.60
C HIS A 208 -3.11 2.55 -7.08
N LEU A 209 -2.61 1.42 -6.61
CA LEU A 209 -3.01 0.10 -7.10
C LEU A 209 -4.49 -0.26 -6.84
N TYR A 210 -4.95 -0.09 -5.61
CA TYR A 210 -6.34 -0.45 -5.26
C TYR A 210 -7.37 0.49 -5.90
N THR A 211 -7.11 1.80 -5.86
CA THR A 211 -7.95 2.84 -6.46
C THR A 211 -8.03 2.71 -7.98
N HIS A 212 -6.89 2.54 -8.67
CA HIS A 212 -6.87 2.32 -10.12
C HIS A 212 -7.68 1.08 -10.48
N ALA A 213 -7.50 -0.03 -9.74
CA ALA A 213 -8.26 -1.23 -9.99
C ALA A 213 -9.78 -1.06 -9.75
N THR A 214 -10.19 -0.29 -8.75
CA THR A 214 -11.60 0.08 -8.53
C THR A 214 -12.15 0.85 -9.74
N LEU A 215 -11.47 1.92 -10.19
CA LEU A 215 -11.88 2.70 -11.36
C LEU A 215 -11.98 1.86 -12.64
N MET A 216 -11.06 0.91 -12.85
CA MET A 216 -11.11 -0.05 -13.97
C MET A 216 -12.33 -0.98 -13.92
N PHE A 217 -12.86 -1.29 -12.72
CA PHE A 217 -14.04 -2.14 -12.54
C PHE A 217 -15.37 -1.35 -12.49
N GLU A 218 -15.32 -0.05 -12.17
CA GLU A 218 -16.49 0.85 -12.12
C GLU A 218 -16.74 1.59 -13.46
N ASN A 219 -15.82 1.48 -14.42
CA ASN A 219 -15.96 2.03 -15.77
C ASN A 219 -17.21 1.48 -16.51
N GLU A 220 -17.97 2.39 -17.14
CA GLU A 220 -19.27 2.11 -17.76
C GLU A 220 -19.23 1.05 -18.86
N CYS A 221 -18.09 0.88 -19.55
CA CYS A 221 -17.90 -0.14 -20.57
C CYS A 221 -17.95 -1.59 -20.02
N LEU A 222 -17.92 -1.77 -18.70
CA LEU A 222 -18.16 -3.05 -18.04
C LEU A 222 -19.62 -3.30 -17.61
N ALA A 223 -20.55 -2.38 -17.90
CA ALA A 223 -21.97 -2.55 -17.58
C ALA A 223 -22.53 -3.86 -18.18
N GLY A 224 -23.03 -4.75 -17.32
CA GLY A 224 -23.53 -6.08 -17.69
C GLY A 224 -22.46 -7.16 -17.90
N TYR A 225 -21.18 -6.86 -17.69
CA TYR A 225 -20.09 -7.85 -17.58
C TYR A 225 -19.77 -8.22 -16.13
N ILE A 226 -19.75 -7.22 -15.23
CA ILE A 226 -19.42 -7.39 -13.80
C ILE A 226 -20.39 -6.56 -12.94
N ASP A 227 -21.42 -7.21 -12.38
CA ASP A 227 -22.42 -6.57 -11.51
C ASP A 227 -22.00 -6.48 -10.02
N TYR A 228 -20.73 -6.75 -9.70
CA TYR A 228 -20.24 -6.86 -8.32
C TYR A 228 -19.25 -5.73 -7.98
N GLU A 229 -19.80 -4.62 -7.49
CA GLU A 229 -19.14 -3.42 -6.95
C GLU A 229 -17.77 -3.71 -6.29
N SER A 230 -17.73 -4.57 -5.27
CA SER A 230 -16.49 -4.88 -4.53
C SER A 230 -15.55 -5.92 -5.19
N THR A 231 -15.55 -6.01 -6.54
CA THR A 231 -14.65 -6.91 -7.30
C THR A 231 -13.17 -6.59 -7.05
N ALA A 232 -12.77 -5.32 -7.08
CA ALA A 232 -11.40 -4.90 -6.76
C ALA A 232 -10.97 -5.40 -5.37
N ALA A 233 -11.83 -5.22 -4.37
CA ALA A 233 -11.55 -5.63 -2.99
C ALA A 233 -11.48 -7.16 -2.84
N ALA A 234 -12.31 -7.92 -3.58
CA ALA A 234 -12.27 -9.38 -3.58
C ALA A 234 -10.96 -9.93 -4.19
N ILE A 235 -10.46 -9.29 -5.25
CA ILE A 235 -9.19 -9.67 -5.90
C ILE A 235 -7.98 -9.24 -5.04
N LEU A 236 -8.04 -8.07 -4.38
CA LEU A 236 -7.07 -7.65 -3.36
C LEU A 236 -6.99 -8.65 -2.20
N MET A 237 -8.12 -9.12 -1.70
CA MET A 237 -8.19 -10.18 -0.67
C MET A 237 -7.60 -11.51 -1.16
N ALA A 238 -7.72 -11.83 -2.46
CA ALA A 238 -7.03 -12.97 -3.05
C ALA A 238 -5.51 -12.76 -3.10
N GLY A 239 -5.02 -11.58 -3.47
CA GLY A 239 -3.59 -11.23 -3.47
C GLY A 239 -2.94 -11.30 -2.09
N LEU A 240 -3.63 -10.78 -1.06
CA LEU A 240 -3.24 -10.93 0.36
C LEU A 240 -3.07 -12.41 0.73
N PHE A 241 -4.08 -13.24 0.42
CA PHE A 241 -4.09 -14.65 0.79
C PHE A 241 -3.07 -15.49 0.00
N ILE A 242 -2.84 -15.16 -1.28
CA ILE A 242 -1.82 -15.80 -2.13
C ILE A 242 -0.42 -15.51 -1.58
N SER A 243 -0.13 -14.27 -1.18
CA SER A 243 1.17 -13.88 -0.60
C SER A 243 1.47 -14.65 0.67
N PHE A 244 0.52 -14.60 1.63
CA PHE A 244 0.56 -15.43 2.84
C PHE A 244 0.79 -16.92 2.55
N LEU A 245 0.11 -17.48 1.55
CA LEU A 245 0.23 -18.90 1.19
C LEU A 245 1.62 -19.22 0.60
N VAL A 246 2.15 -18.36 -0.26
CA VAL A 246 3.48 -18.49 -0.87
C VAL A 246 4.57 -18.45 0.18
N GLU A 247 4.53 -17.46 1.09
CA GLU A 247 5.47 -17.37 2.22
C GLU A 247 5.33 -18.54 3.18
N TYR A 248 4.12 -18.86 3.65
CA TYR A 248 3.90 -19.93 4.61
C TYR A 248 4.40 -21.28 4.07
N LEU A 249 4.10 -21.61 2.81
CA LEU A 249 4.60 -22.82 2.16
C LEU A 249 6.11 -22.75 1.90
N GLY A 250 6.63 -21.60 1.48
CA GLY A 250 8.06 -21.36 1.25
C GLY A 250 8.89 -21.52 2.52
N GLN A 251 8.54 -20.82 3.59
CA GLN A 251 9.14 -20.94 4.93
C GLN A 251 9.05 -22.37 5.46
N ARG A 252 7.89 -23.04 5.31
CA ARG A 252 7.70 -24.44 5.73
C ARG A 252 8.57 -25.41 4.93
N PHE A 253 8.72 -25.22 3.62
CA PHE A 253 9.58 -26.02 2.76
C PHE A 253 11.07 -25.80 3.08
N VAL A 254 11.51 -24.54 3.21
CA VAL A 254 12.87 -24.17 3.61
C VAL A 254 13.20 -24.81 4.97
N ARG A 255 12.32 -24.67 5.97
CA ARG A 255 12.52 -25.22 7.32
C ARG A 255 12.52 -26.76 7.33
N HIS A 256 11.66 -27.42 6.54
CA HIS A 256 11.69 -28.88 6.41
C HIS A 256 13.00 -29.39 5.77
N LYS A 257 13.41 -28.78 4.65
CA LYS A 257 14.66 -29.11 3.95
C LYS A 257 15.88 -28.86 4.83
N ALA A 258 15.86 -27.78 5.61
CA ALA A 258 16.87 -27.43 6.58
C ALA A 258 16.92 -28.49 7.71
N ASN A 259 15.82 -28.79 8.38
CA ASN A 259 15.77 -29.78 9.46
C ASN A 259 16.27 -31.17 9.01
N LYS A 260 15.93 -31.58 7.78
CA LYS A 260 16.45 -32.83 7.18
C LYS A 260 17.96 -32.81 6.96
N ALA A 261 18.53 -31.67 6.58
CA ALA A 261 19.98 -31.51 6.45
C ALA A 261 20.69 -31.49 7.82
N ALA A 262 20.11 -30.83 8.83
CA ALA A 262 20.66 -30.82 10.20
C ALA A 262 20.67 -32.22 10.82
N ALA A 263 19.60 -33.00 10.64
CA ALA A 263 19.53 -34.39 11.09
C ALA A 263 20.58 -35.30 10.40
N ALA A 264 20.94 -35.03 9.15
CA ALA A 264 21.98 -35.76 8.42
C ALA A 264 23.42 -35.33 8.76
N ALA A 265 23.62 -34.15 9.35
CA ALA A 265 24.93 -33.54 9.54
C ALA A 265 25.58 -33.79 10.92
N GLY A 266 24.82 -34.27 11.90
CA GLY A 266 25.30 -34.44 13.28
C GLY A 266 25.39 -33.10 14.04
N ALA A 267 24.37 -32.77 14.81
CA ALA A 267 24.29 -31.49 15.49
C ALA A 267 25.23 -31.41 16.72
N ASN A 268 26.05 -30.35 16.78
CA ASN A 268 26.48 -29.70 18.03
C ASN A 268 27.13 -28.33 17.80
N THR A 269 27.84 -28.12 16.68
CA THR A 269 28.55 -26.85 16.38
C THR A 269 27.88 -26.00 15.28
N THR A 270 26.79 -26.49 14.66
CA THR A 270 26.23 -25.94 13.42
C THR A 270 24.99 -25.06 13.59
N ALA A 271 24.34 -25.07 14.77
CA ALA A 271 23.01 -24.48 14.96
C ALA A 271 22.90 -22.97 14.67
N SER A 272 23.92 -22.17 15.03
CA SER A 272 23.92 -20.72 14.77
C SER A 272 24.02 -20.40 13.27
N VAL A 273 24.99 -20.99 12.58
CA VAL A 273 25.18 -20.86 11.12
C VAL A 273 23.96 -21.37 10.36
N PHE A 274 23.35 -22.46 10.84
CA PHE A 274 22.12 -23.03 10.31
C PHE A 274 20.93 -22.07 10.42
N ASN A 275 20.69 -21.49 11.60
CA ASN A 275 19.61 -20.52 11.82
C ASN A 275 19.82 -19.27 10.95
N GLN A 276 21.04 -18.73 10.89
CA GLN A 276 21.37 -17.58 10.03
C GLN A 276 21.10 -17.89 8.54
N THR A 277 21.51 -19.08 8.07
CA THR A 277 21.27 -19.55 6.70
C THR A 277 19.78 -19.78 6.41
N LEU A 278 18.95 -19.98 7.44
CA LEU A 278 17.50 -20.10 7.32
C LEU A 278 16.83 -18.72 7.28
N HIS A 279 17.17 -17.79 8.19
CA HIS A 279 16.66 -16.41 8.16
C HIS A 279 16.97 -15.73 6.82
N GLN A 280 18.21 -15.80 6.35
CA GLN A 280 18.62 -15.25 5.05
C GLN A 280 17.81 -15.82 3.85
N LYS A 281 17.28 -17.04 3.96
CA LYS A 281 16.43 -17.64 2.92
C LYS A 281 14.97 -17.23 3.04
N ILE A 282 14.54 -16.77 4.22
CA ILE A 282 13.23 -16.19 4.43
C ILE A 282 13.26 -14.74 3.92
N GLU A 283 14.22 -13.90 4.34
CA GLU A 283 14.40 -12.53 3.79
C GLU A 283 14.42 -12.50 2.24
N MET A 284 15.02 -13.52 1.61
CA MET A 284 15.06 -13.69 0.14
C MET A 284 13.75 -14.19 -0.49
N ILE A 285 12.83 -14.80 0.27
CA ILE A 285 11.46 -15.12 -0.20
C ILE A 285 10.60 -13.87 -0.11
N ASN A 286 10.59 -13.21 1.05
CA ASN A 286 9.90 -11.96 1.32
C ASN A 286 10.16 -10.92 0.20
N ILE A 287 11.44 -10.66 -0.13
CA ILE A 287 11.79 -9.73 -1.22
C ILE A 287 11.39 -10.24 -2.61
N MET A 288 11.35 -11.55 -2.87
CA MET A 288 10.84 -12.06 -4.15
C MET A 288 9.31 -11.91 -4.28
N VAL A 289 8.57 -11.84 -3.17
CA VAL A 289 7.13 -11.53 -3.16
C VAL A 289 6.91 -10.02 -3.36
N LEU A 290 7.68 -9.17 -2.67
CA LEU A 290 7.73 -7.72 -2.90
C LEU A 290 8.00 -7.39 -4.39
N GLU A 291 9.08 -7.96 -4.94
CA GLU A 291 9.53 -7.73 -6.30
C GLU A 291 8.49 -8.23 -7.33
N ALA A 292 7.78 -9.33 -7.04
CA ALA A 292 6.72 -9.83 -7.92
C ALA A 292 5.52 -8.85 -8.01
N GLY A 293 5.06 -8.28 -6.89
CA GLY A 293 3.99 -7.26 -6.91
C GLY A 293 4.41 -6.01 -7.67
N ILE A 294 5.58 -5.44 -7.31
CA ILE A 294 6.12 -4.24 -7.97
C ILE A 294 6.33 -4.48 -9.49
N ILE A 295 6.78 -5.67 -9.90
CA ILE A 295 6.97 -6.01 -11.33
C ILE A 295 5.67 -5.93 -12.13
N PHE A 296 4.54 -6.43 -11.61
CA PHE A 296 3.26 -6.34 -12.33
C PHE A 296 2.79 -4.88 -12.43
N HIS A 297 2.85 -4.13 -11.33
CA HIS A 297 2.44 -2.72 -11.30
C HIS A 297 3.29 -1.85 -12.23
N SER A 298 4.62 -1.92 -12.08
CA SER A 298 5.55 -1.12 -12.89
C SER A 298 5.52 -1.49 -14.38
N LEU A 299 5.15 -2.73 -14.74
CA LEU A 299 4.90 -3.09 -16.15
C LEU A 299 3.64 -2.39 -16.70
N LEU A 300 2.56 -2.36 -15.91
CA LEU A 300 1.30 -1.72 -16.30
C LEU A 300 1.44 -0.20 -16.37
N ILE A 301 2.02 0.45 -15.36
CA ILE A 301 2.39 1.88 -15.40
C ILE A 301 3.19 2.19 -16.67
N GLY A 302 4.20 1.37 -16.99
CA GLY A 302 5.02 1.57 -18.19
C GLY A 302 4.19 1.52 -19.47
N LEU A 303 3.22 0.60 -19.55
CA LEU A 303 2.34 0.45 -20.71
C LEU A 303 1.34 1.60 -20.82
N THR A 304 0.62 1.94 -19.74
CA THR A 304 -0.44 2.96 -19.77
C THR A 304 0.11 4.37 -19.96
N LEU A 305 1.27 4.70 -19.35
CA LEU A 305 1.93 5.99 -19.49
C LEU A 305 2.25 6.36 -20.94
N VAL A 306 2.55 5.40 -21.81
CA VAL A 306 2.81 5.65 -23.25
C VAL A 306 1.57 5.53 -24.13
N VAL A 307 0.40 5.25 -23.56
CA VAL A 307 -0.91 5.25 -24.23
C VAL A 307 -1.68 6.52 -23.88
N ALA A 308 -1.58 7.02 -22.65
CA ALA A 308 -2.23 8.25 -22.18
C ALA A 308 -1.95 9.46 -23.08
N GLY A 309 -2.95 10.31 -23.32
CA GLY A 309 -2.92 11.40 -24.30
C GLY A 309 -1.84 12.46 -24.05
N ASP A 310 -1.34 13.08 -25.13
CA ASP A 310 -0.18 14.00 -25.13
C ASP A 310 -0.41 15.29 -24.29
N SER A 311 -1.67 15.67 -24.07
CA SER A 311 -2.09 16.75 -23.15
C SER A 311 -1.66 16.45 -21.70
N VAL A 312 -2.10 15.32 -21.14
CA VAL A 312 -1.82 14.92 -19.76
C VAL A 312 -0.46 14.24 -19.60
N PHE A 313 0.10 13.67 -20.68
CA PHE A 313 1.33 12.86 -20.69
C PHE A 313 2.51 13.54 -19.97
N LYS A 314 2.71 14.85 -20.16
CA LYS A 314 3.83 15.60 -19.54
C LYS A 314 3.71 15.63 -18.02
N THR A 315 2.50 15.84 -17.50
CA THR A 315 2.19 15.86 -16.06
C THR A 315 2.33 14.47 -15.46
N LEU A 316 1.64 13.47 -16.05
CA LEU A 316 1.69 12.07 -15.64
C LEU A 316 3.14 11.56 -15.63
N PHE A 317 3.94 11.87 -16.65
CA PHE A 317 5.35 11.46 -16.69
C PHE A 317 6.18 12.03 -15.54
N ILE A 318 6.02 13.31 -15.20
CA ILE A 318 6.76 13.94 -14.09
C ILE A 318 6.41 13.24 -12.77
N VAL A 319 5.12 12.95 -12.56
CA VAL A 319 4.62 12.29 -11.35
C VAL A 319 5.09 10.83 -11.28
N ILE A 320 4.99 10.08 -12.37
CA ILE A 320 5.49 8.69 -12.46
C ILE A 320 7.02 8.62 -12.32
N LEU A 321 7.77 9.61 -12.80
CA LEU A 321 9.23 9.69 -12.61
C LEU A 321 9.60 9.77 -11.12
N PHE A 322 8.83 10.53 -10.33
CA PHE A 322 9.00 10.57 -8.87
C PHE A 322 8.51 9.29 -8.20
N HIS A 323 7.32 8.80 -8.54
CA HIS A 323 6.74 7.54 -8.06
C HIS A 323 7.74 6.38 -8.21
N GLN A 324 8.25 6.13 -9.43
CA GLN A 324 9.20 5.07 -9.74
C GLN A 324 10.54 5.22 -9.00
N MET A 325 11.00 6.45 -8.78
CA MET A 325 12.21 6.70 -7.99
C MET A 325 12.00 6.32 -6.52
N PHE A 326 10.85 6.64 -5.93
CA PHE A 326 10.54 6.33 -4.54
C PHE A 326 10.30 4.83 -4.31
N GLU A 327 9.60 4.15 -5.22
CA GLU A 327 9.49 2.68 -5.25
C GLU A 327 10.88 2.02 -5.34
N GLY A 328 11.73 2.55 -6.22
CA GLY A 328 13.11 2.08 -6.37
C GLY A 328 13.91 2.23 -5.07
N ILE A 329 13.78 3.38 -4.39
CA ILE A 329 14.40 3.61 -3.07
C ILE A 329 13.88 2.61 -2.04
N ALA A 330 12.58 2.30 -2.04
CA ALA A 330 11.97 1.33 -1.14
C ALA A 330 12.56 -0.07 -1.33
N LEU A 331 12.45 -0.62 -2.53
CA LEU A 331 12.98 -1.95 -2.89
C LEU A 331 14.50 -2.02 -2.72
N GLY A 332 15.21 -0.99 -3.19
CA GLY A 332 16.66 -0.87 -3.07
C GLY A 332 17.14 -0.88 -1.62
N SER A 333 16.42 -0.24 -0.69
CA SER A 333 16.75 -0.25 0.75
C SER A 333 16.58 -1.64 1.37
N ARG A 334 15.55 -2.40 0.97
CA ARG A 334 15.31 -3.79 1.42
C ARG A 334 16.38 -4.73 0.86
N ILE A 335 16.68 -4.65 -0.44
CA ILE A 335 17.77 -5.39 -1.08
C ILE A 335 19.12 -5.07 -0.43
N ALA A 336 19.38 -3.80 -0.10
CA ALA A 336 20.61 -3.36 0.56
C ALA A 336 20.80 -4.03 1.94
N ALA A 337 19.72 -4.19 2.72
CA ALA A 337 19.73 -4.78 4.06
C ALA A 337 19.96 -6.31 4.07
N LEU A 338 19.52 -7.05 3.05
CA LEU A 338 19.60 -8.54 2.96
C LEU A 338 20.90 -9.13 3.55
N GLY A 339 20.77 -10.01 4.55
CA GLY A 339 21.87 -10.72 5.18
C GLY A 339 22.83 -9.86 6.02
N THR A 340 22.42 -8.65 6.44
CA THR A 340 23.19 -7.79 7.37
C THR A 340 22.50 -7.59 8.72
N THR A 341 21.18 -7.80 8.75
CA THR A 341 20.27 -7.88 9.90
C THR A 341 20.54 -9.10 10.78
N LEU A 342 21.63 -9.09 11.55
CA LEU A 342 21.83 -10.04 12.65
C LEU A 342 21.28 -9.46 13.97
N PRO A 343 20.32 -10.14 14.65
CA PRO A 343 19.81 -9.69 15.94
C PRO A 343 20.88 -9.82 17.02
N ALA A 344 21.39 -8.69 17.49
CA ALA A 344 22.46 -8.62 18.49
C ALA A 344 22.09 -9.26 19.85
N GLY A 345 20.80 -9.44 20.13
CA GLY A 345 20.29 -10.10 21.34
C GLY A 345 20.27 -11.63 21.32
N ALA A 346 20.49 -12.28 20.17
CA ALA A 346 20.32 -13.74 20.03
C ALA A 346 21.42 -14.62 20.67
N LEU A 347 22.25 -14.05 21.56
CA LEU A 347 23.30 -14.74 22.31
C LEU A 347 23.10 -14.64 23.84
N PRO A 348 22.13 -15.37 24.42
CA PRO A 348 22.05 -15.59 25.87
C PRO A 348 23.14 -16.57 26.35
N LEU A 349 24.40 -16.40 25.94
CA LEU A 349 25.54 -17.12 26.51
C LEU A 349 26.01 -16.45 27.81
N HIS A 350 25.08 -16.34 28.76
CA HIS A 350 25.35 -15.79 30.08
C HIS A 350 26.19 -16.80 30.88
N SER A 351 27.51 -16.77 30.67
CA SER A 351 28.48 -17.63 31.35
C SER A 351 28.48 -17.31 32.85
N HIS A 352 27.63 -18.00 33.59
CA HIS A 352 27.39 -17.71 35.00
C HIS A 352 28.56 -18.26 35.84
N LYS A 353 29.63 -17.47 35.90
CA LYS A 353 30.87 -17.76 36.63
C LYS A 353 30.61 -17.79 38.14
N GLN A 354 30.04 -18.89 38.64
CA GLN A 354 29.81 -19.12 40.06
C GLN A 354 31.15 -19.17 40.81
N HIS A 355 31.55 -18.04 41.38
CA HIS A 355 32.53 -18.02 42.44
C HIS A 355 31.91 -18.62 43.70
N GLY A 356 32.49 -19.72 44.18
CA GLY A 356 32.05 -20.36 45.41
C GLY A 356 32.28 -19.45 46.64
N HIS A 357 31.24 -19.26 47.42
CA HIS A 357 31.34 -18.74 48.79
C HIS A 357 30.37 -19.49 49.69
N HIS A 358 30.83 -19.89 50.87
CA HIS A 358 30.02 -20.66 51.82
C HIS A 358 29.00 -19.76 52.52
N GLY A 359 27.73 -20.20 52.54
CA GLY A 359 26.65 -19.54 53.27
C GLY A 359 25.52 -20.52 53.59
N HIS A 360 25.36 -20.85 54.88
CA HIS A 360 24.33 -21.77 55.39
C HIS A 360 23.04 -21.00 55.73
N VAL A 361 21.91 -21.28 55.07
CA VAL A 361 20.54 -21.12 55.62
C VAL A 361 19.62 -22.16 54.95
N ASN A 362 18.68 -22.74 55.71
CA ASN A 362 17.70 -23.73 55.23
C ASN A 362 16.41 -23.07 54.69
N MET A 363 15.70 -23.73 53.76
CA MET A 363 14.22 -23.84 53.71
C MET A 363 13.82 -25.06 52.80
N PRO A 364 12.58 -25.59 52.88
CA PRO A 364 12.29 -26.99 52.53
C PRO A 364 11.90 -27.29 51.08
N ALA A 365 11.97 -28.59 50.74
CA ALA A 365 11.46 -29.16 49.49
C ALA A 365 9.92 -29.38 49.51
N PRO A 366 9.24 -29.39 48.35
CA PRO A 366 7.81 -29.66 48.25
C PRO A 366 7.47 -31.15 48.47
N PRO A 367 6.27 -31.48 48.98
CA PRO A 367 5.85 -32.86 49.26
C PRO A 367 5.45 -33.62 47.99
N ALA A 368 5.70 -34.94 47.98
CA ALA A 368 5.22 -35.86 46.95
C ALA A 368 3.77 -36.31 47.23
N PRO A 369 2.95 -36.59 46.19
CA PRO A 369 1.57 -37.04 46.36
C PRO A 369 1.48 -38.52 46.78
N THR A 370 0.61 -38.81 47.76
CA THR A 370 0.32 -40.17 48.23
C THR A 370 -0.90 -40.78 47.53
N MET A 371 -0.87 -42.10 47.32
CA MET A 371 -1.99 -42.88 46.75
C MET A 371 -3.21 -42.95 47.69
N SER A 372 -4.38 -43.20 47.10
CA SER A 372 -5.54 -43.83 47.78
C SER A 372 -6.13 -44.92 46.87
N THR A 373 -6.97 -45.79 47.44
CA THR A 373 -7.21 -47.16 46.93
C THR A 373 -8.52 -47.37 46.18
N GLY A 374 -8.45 -48.20 45.14
CA GLY A 374 -9.57 -48.89 44.47
C GLY A 374 -8.98 -49.76 43.37
N GLY A 375 -9.46 -51.00 43.18
CA GLY A 375 -8.81 -51.92 42.23
C GLY A 375 -9.70 -53.04 41.74
N GLU A 376 -9.20 -53.76 40.75
CA GLU A 376 -9.63 -55.11 40.36
C GLU A 376 -8.42 -55.85 39.73
N GLU A 377 -8.54 -57.14 39.41
CA GLU A 377 -7.41 -58.02 39.08
C GLU A 377 -6.79 -57.82 37.68
N VAL A 378 -5.48 -58.10 37.56
CA VAL A 378 -4.93 -59.15 36.67
C VAL A 378 -3.46 -59.45 37.07
N LYS A 379 -2.93 -60.61 36.66
CA LYS A 379 -1.82 -61.34 37.30
C LYS A 379 -0.65 -61.60 36.33
N VAL A 380 0.59 -61.64 36.85
CA VAL A 380 1.70 -62.61 36.56
C VAL A 380 3.11 -62.04 36.87
N SER A 381 3.85 -62.71 37.78
CA SER A 381 5.31 -63.09 37.79
C SER A 381 6.40 -62.17 37.20
N SER A 382 7.64 -62.03 37.70
CA SER A 382 8.41 -62.23 38.97
C SER A 382 9.88 -61.73 38.70
N ASN A 383 11.00 -61.89 39.43
CA ASN A 383 11.43 -62.61 40.66
C ASN A 383 12.77 -61.98 41.19
N ALA A 384 13.33 -62.46 42.32
CA ALA A 384 14.76 -62.45 42.75
C ALA A 384 15.55 -61.10 42.74
N SER A 385 16.00 -60.52 43.88
CA SER A 385 17.07 -60.95 44.84
C SER A 385 18.52 -60.89 44.27
N ASN A 386 19.59 -60.56 45.01
CA ASN A 386 19.77 -60.33 46.47
C ASN A 386 20.99 -59.40 46.80
N GLU A 387 21.14 -59.03 48.07
CA GLU A 387 22.34 -58.72 48.92
C GLU A 387 23.80 -58.89 48.38
N ASN A 388 24.91 -58.33 48.93
CA ASN A 388 25.27 -57.27 49.92
C ASN A 388 26.83 -57.06 49.92
N VAL A 389 27.37 -56.22 50.84
CA VAL A 389 28.74 -56.26 51.47
C VAL A 389 29.93 -55.40 50.91
N ALA A 390 30.10 -54.22 51.54
CA ALA A 390 31.31 -53.62 52.18
C ALA A 390 32.62 -53.13 51.45
N ASN A 391 33.24 -52.11 52.09
CA ASN A 391 34.55 -51.44 51.85
C ASN A 391 35.67 -52.09 52.72
N PRO A 392 36.90 -51.54 53.00
CA PRO A 392 37.63 -50.29 52.58
C PRO A 392 39.14 -50.59 52.25
N PRO A 393 40.22 -49.80 52.56
CA PRO A 393 40.46 -48.35 52.81
C PRO A 393 41.71 -47.71 52.08
N ALA A 394 41.94 -46.40 52.32
CA ALA A 394 43.24 -45.66 52.35
C ALA A 394 43.88 -45.04 51.06
N GLU A 395 44.85 -44.13 51.29
CA GLU A 395 45.43 -43.10 50.39
C GLU A 395 46.95 -43.36 50.08
N PRO A 396 47.82 -42.42 49.57
CA PRO A 396 47.65 -41.21 48.74
C PRO A 396 48.69 -41.09 47.55
N VAL A 397 48.79 -39.90 46.92
CA VAL A 397 49.95 -39.32 46.14
C VAL A 397 50.22 -39.77 44.68
N SER A 398 50.13 -38.83 43.73
CA SER A 398 51.25 -38.34 42.87
C SER A 398 50.78 -37.43 41.71
N SER A 399 51.71 -36.70 41.07
CA SER A 399 51.41 -35.60 40.14
C SER A 399 52.11 -35.70 38.78
N SER A 400 51.36 -35.76 37.69
CA SER A 400 51.68 -35.30 36.32
C SER A 400 50.45 -35.54 35.41
N SER A 401 50.25 -34.89 34.27
CA SER A 401 50.97 -33.81 33.59
C SER A 401 49.96 -32.83 32.98
N ALA A 402 50.37 -31.59 32.70
CA ALA A 402 49.54 -30.66 31.95
C ALA A 402 49.69 -30.93 30.45
N SER A 403 48.60 -31.28 29.76
CA SER A 403 48.50 -31.13 28.31
C SER A 403 48.02 -29.72 27.99
N GLU A 404 48.73 -29.03 27.11
CA GLU A 404 48.29 -27.74 26.59
C GLU A 404 47.06 -27.96 25.69
N PHE A 405 45.89 -27.60 26.21
CA PHE A 405 44.68 -27.50 25.40
C PHE A 405 44.77 -26.22 24.55
N GLU A 406 45.37 -26.32 23.36
CA GLU A 406 45.47 -25.20 22.40
C GLU A 406 44.07 -24.66 22.14
N ALA A 407 43.81 -23.43 22.59
CA ALA A 407 42.50 -22.81 22.49
C ALA A 407 42.07 -22.71 21.02
N PRO A 408 40.86 -23.18 20.64
CA PRO A 408 40.40 -23.11 19.26
C PRO A 408 40.47 -21.68 18.74
N ARG A 409 41.29 -21.48 17.70
CA ARG A 409 41.54 -20.16 17.09
C ARG A 409 40.21 -19.55 16.68
N HIS A 410 40.07 -18.24 16.85
CA HIS A 410 38.90 -17.47 16.42
C HIS A 410 38.53 -17.82 14.97
N LEU A 411 37.48 -18.62 14.78
CA LEU A 411 36.89 -18.84 13.47
C LEU A 411 35.97 -17.66 13.16
N SER A 412 36.58 -16.51 12.90
CA SER A 412 35.90 -15.31 12.39
C SER A 412 35.52 -15.51 10.92
N SER A 413 34.67 -16.49 10.63
CA SER A 413 33.92 -16.53 9.39
C SER A 413 33.00 -15.31 9.39
N PRO A 414 33.17 -14.33 8.49
CA PRO A 414 32.23 -13.22 8.41
C PRO A 414 30.83 -13.76 8.09
N PRO A 415 29.76 -13.06 8.51
CA PRO A 415 28.41 -13.44 8.13
C PRO A 415 28.30 -13.53 6.61
N ALA A 416 27.66 -14.58 6.12
CA ALA A 416 27.60 -14.89 4.69
C ALA A 416 26.61 -13.97 3.94
N SER A 417 26.91 -12.67 3.89
CA SER A 417 26.13 -11.66 3.18
C SER A 417 25.77 -12.12 1.76
N VAL A 418 24.54 -11.84 1.32
CA VAL A 418 24.11 -12.13 -0.06
C VAL A 418 25.09 -11.48 -1.05
N ASP A 419 25.64 -12.28 -1.96
CA ASP A 419 26.58 -11.81 -3.00
C ASP A 419 26.00 -10.58 -3.71
N LEU A 420 26.82 -9.53 -3.84
CA LEU A 420 26.45 -8.27 -4.47
C LEU A 420 25.89 -8.50 -5.88
N ARG A 421 26.39 -9.49 -6.62
CA ARG A 421 25.85 -9.85 -7.95
C ARG A 421 24.37 -10.22 -7.91
N LYS A 422 23.90 -10.88 -6.85
CA LYS A 422 22.48 -11.23 -6.67
C LYS A 422 21.66 -9.98 -6.34
N LYS A 423 22.15 -9.14 -5.42
CA LYS A 423 21.52 -7.86 -5.08
C LYS A 423 21.35 -6.97 -6.32
N LEU A 424 22.36 -6.92 -7.18
CA LEU A 424 22.33 -6.16 -8.43
C LEU A 424 21.42 -6.77 -9.50
N LEU A 425 21.20 -8.10 -9.52
CA LEU A 425 20.27 -8.74 -10.45
C LEU A 425 18.80 -8.47 -10.11
N LEU A 426 18.44 -8.52 -8.82
CA LEU A 426 17.09 -8.15 -8.34
C LEU A 426 16.80 -6.68 -8.66
N ALA A 427 17.75 -5.80 -8.33
CA ALA A 427 17.66 -4.36 -8.64
C ALA A 427 17.58 -4.07 -10.16
N LEU A 428 18.26 -4.86 -11.00
CA LEU A 428 18.19 -4.72 -12.45
C LEU A 428 16.82 -5.13 -13.01
N ALA A 429 16.14 -6.12 -12.42
CA ALA A 429 14.80 -6.53 -12.86
C ALA A 429 13.80 -5.38 -12.70
N PHE A 430 13.78 -4.74 -11.54
CA PHE A 430 13.01 -3.51 -11.31
C PHE A 430 13.39 -2.37 -12.26
N ALA A 431 14.69 -2.10 -12.45
CA ALA A 431 15.11 -0.98 -13.29
C ALA A 431 14.68 -1.12 -14.77
N LEU A 432 14.51 -2.36 -15.26
CA LEU A 432 14.15 -2.67 -16.65
C LEU A 432 12.64 -2.85 -16.89
N ILE A 433 11.81 -3.06 -15.86
CA ILE A 433 10.42 -3.49 -16.06
C ILE A 433 9.52 -2.37 -16.62
N THR A 434 9.60 -1.14 -16.08
CA THR A 434 8.82 0.01 -16.60
C THR A 434 9.24 0.39 -18.01
N PRO A 435 10.55 0.51 -18.35
CA PRO A 435 10.98 0.70 -19.73
C PRO A 435 10.54 -0.42 -20.69
N LEU A 436 10.41 -1.66 -20.21
CA LEU A 436 9.83 -2.76 -20.99
C LEU A 436 8.32 -2.57 -21.20
N GLY A 437 7.57 -2.16 -20.19
CA GLY A 437 6.16 -1.76 -20.31
C GLY A 437 5.98 -0.66 -21.36
N MET A 438 6.79 0.40 -21.29
CA MET A 438 6.80 1.49 -22.26
C MET A 438 7.13 1.02 -23.68
N ALA A 439 8.13 0.14 -23.84
CA ALA A 439 8.46 -0.43 -25.15
C ALA A 439 7.34 -1.32 -25.72
N ILE A 440 6.58 -2.01 -24.86
CA ILE A 440 5.40 -2.79 -25.26
C ILE A 440 4.27 -1.84 -25.67
N GLY A 441 3.93 -0.84 -24.84
CA GLY A 441 2.87 0.14 -25.10
C GLY A 441 3.05 0.88 -26.43
N ILE A 442 4.26 1.42 -26.68
CA ILE A 442 4.61 2.06 -27.96
C ILE A 442 4.45 1.09 -29.14
N GLY A 443 4.69 -0.21 -28.93
CA GLY A 443 4.56 -1.26 -29.95
C GLY A 443 3.12 -1.73 -30.21
N VAL A 444 2.21 -1.61 -29.24
CA VAL A 444 0.79 -2.03 -29.35
C VAL A 444 -0.19 -0.86 -29.52
N LEU A 445 0.28 0.38 -29.41
CA LEU A 445 -0.53 1.62 -29.47
C LEU A 445 -1.62 1.61 -30.54
N ASN A 446 -1.29 1.22 -31.78
CA ASN A 446 -2.21 1.18 -32.93
C ASN A 446 -3.29 0.08 -32.87
N GLN A 447 -3.33 -0.72 -31.80
CA GLN A 447 -4.28 -1.80 -31.56
C GLN A 447 -4.85 -1.81 -30.13
N PHE A 448 -4.30 -1.01 -29.21
CA PHE A 448 -4.76 -0.93 -27.84
C PHE A 448 -6.07 -0.13 -27.76
N ASN A 449 -7.07 -0.65 -27.05
CA ASN A 449 -8.24 0.11 -26.63
C ASN A 449 -8.29 0.02 -25.10
N GLY A 450 -8.22 1.17 -24.42
CA GLY A 450 -8.32 1.27 -22.97
C GLY A 450 -9.72 0.90 -22.47
N ASN A 451 -10.76 1.27 -23.22
CA ASN A 451 -12.17 1.03 -22.91
C ASN A 451 -12.70 -0.33 -23.42
N ASP A 452 -11.83 -1.21 -23.94
CA ASP A 452 -12.24 -2.59 -24.25
C ASP A 452 -12.48 -3.38 -22.94
N PRO A 453 -13.63 -4.07 -22.78
CA PRO A 453 -13.94 -4.81 -21.56
C PRO A 453 -12.89 -5.84 -21.13
N THR A 454 -12.16 -6.44 -22.08
CA THR A 454 -11.10 -7.41 -21.76
C THR A 454 -9.82 -6.73 -21.32
N THR A 455 -9.52 -5.52 -21.83
CA THR A 455 -8.44 -4.65 -21.33
C THR A 455 -8.72 -4.21 -19.90
N LEU A 456 -9.90 -3.62 -19.65
CA LEU A 456 -10.32 -3.13 -18.32
C LEU A 456 -10.25 -4.24 -17.26
N ILE A 457 -10.87 -5.40 -17.55
CA ILE A 457 -10.83 -6.56 -16.64
C ILE A 457 -9.40 -7.06 -16.42
N ALA A 458 -8.53 -7.05 -17.44
CA ALA A 458 -7.15 -7.52 -17.30
C ALA A 458 -6.30 -6.57 -16.43
N ILE A 459 -6.37 -5.25 -16.67
CA ILE A 459 -5.63 -4.24 -15.92
C ILE A 459 -6.14 -4.20 -14.48
N GLY A 460 -7.46 -4.03 -14.27
CA GLY A 460 -8.07 -3.99 -12.94
C GLY A 460 -7.81 -5.27 -12.12
N THR A 461 -7.82 -6.46 -12.75
CA THR A 461 -7.47 -7.71 -12.05
C THR A 461 -6.01 -7.73 -11.61
N LEU A 462 -5.08 -7.29 -12.47
CA LEU A 462 -3.65 -7.32 -12.17
C LEU A 462 -3.27 -6.28 -11.10
N ASP A 463 -3.82 -5.06 -11.18
CA ASP A 463 -3.57 -4.02 -10.19
C ASP A 463 -4.24 -4.35 -8.84
N ALA A 464 -5.47 -4.87 -8.80
CA ALA A 464 -6.07 -5.35 -7.54
C ALA A 464 -5.27 -6.51 -6.92
N LEU A 465 -4.80 -7.44 -7.74
CA LEU A 465 -3.98 -8.57 -7.26
C LEU A 465 -2.63 -8.06 -6.71
N SER A 466 -2.01 -7.10 -7.39
CA SER A 466 -0.77 -6.45 -6.96
C SER A 466 -0.95 -5.63 -5.68
N ALA A 467 -2.06 -4.88 -5.56
CA ALA A 467 -2.47 -4.22 -4.32
C ALA A 467 -2.46 -5.21 -3.15
N GLY A 468 -3.10 -6.38 -3.33
CA GLY A 468 -3.14 -7.44 -2.32
C GLY A 468 -1.76 -7.95 -1.92
N ILE A 469 -0.83 -8.07 -2.88
CA ILE A 469 0.56 -8.46 -2.60
C ILE A 469 1.29 -7.36 -1.82
N LEU A 470 1.20 -6.10 -2.27
CA LEU A 470 1.93 -4.99 -1.65
C LEU A 470 1.35 -4.56 -0.30
N VAL A 471 0.04 -4.71 -0.04
CA VAL A 471 -0.53 -4.54 1.32
C VAL A 471 0.03 -5.61 2.26
N TRP A 472 0.07 -6.89 1.83
CA TRP A 472 0.61 -7.97 2.68
C TRP A 472 2.08 -7.69 3.05
N VAL A 473 2.91 -7.47 2.03
CA VAL A 473 4.35 -7.22 2.22
C VAL A 473 4.60 -5.92 3.00
N GLY A 474 3.92 -4.83 2.63
CA GLY A 474 4.06 -3.52 3.27
C GLY A 474 3.69 -3.55 4.76
N VAL A 475 2.54 -4.13 5.11
CA VAL A 475 2.05 -4.15 6.49
C VAL A 475 2.71 -5.25 7.34
N VAL A 476 2.87 -6.47 6.80
CA VAL A 476 3.37 -7.61 7.58
C VAL A 476 4.90 -7.69 7.57
N GLU A 477 5.52 -7.75 6.39
CA GLU A 477 6.97 -7.99 6.26
C GLU A 477 7.81 -6.70 6.41
N MET A 478 7.30 -5.55 6.00
CA MET A 478 8.05 -4.28 6.04
C MET A 478 7.77 -3.47 7.30
N TRP A 479 6.51 -3.36 7.73
CA TRP A 479 6.14 -2.61 8.94
C TRP A 479 6.16 -3.49 10.20
N ALA A 480 5.35 -4.54 10.29
CA ALA A 480 5.25 -5.32 11.52
C ALA A 480 6.54 -6.09 11.88
N GLU A 481 7.28 -6.63 10.90
CA GLU A 481 8.56 -7.32 11.18
C GLU A 481 9.60 -6.38 11.80
N ASP A 482 9.81 -5.19 11.20
CA ASP A 482 10.80 -4.21 11.67
C ASP A 482 10.51 -3.65 13.07
N TRP A 483 9.23 -3.45 13.38
CA TRP A 483 8.79 -2.72 14.57
C TRP A 483 8.33 -3.61 15.74
N MET A 484 7.81 -4.80 15.46
CA MET A 484 7.12 -5.63 16.46
C MET A 484 7.64 -7.07 16.56
N MET A 485 8.07 -7.69 15.46
CA MET A 485 8.44 -9.12 15.45
C MET A 485 9.92 -9.41 15.75
N GLY A 486 10.62 -8.48 16.42
CA GLY A 486 12.05 -8.61 16.76
C GLY A 486 13.00 -7.99 15.72
N GLY A 487 12.47 -7.21 14.78
CA GLY A 487 13.26 -6.41 13.84
C GLY A 487 13.95 -5.18 14.46
N GLU A 488 14.56 -4.39 13.59
CA GLU A 488 15.59 -3.37 13.88
C GLU A 488 15.15 -2.20 14.79
N LEU A 489 13.84 -2.05 15.02
CA LEU A 489 13.23 -0.99 15.84
C LEU A 489 12.62 -1.49 17.16
N THR A 490 12.47 -2.80 17.34
CA THR A 490 11.84 -3.41 18.53
C THR A 490 12.54 -3.01 19.84
N ASP A 491 13.87 -3.07 19.87
CA ASP A 491 14.72 -2.68 21.01
C ASP A 491 15.37 -1.28 20.83
N ALA A 492 14.86 -0.46 19.90
CA ALA A 492 15.50 0.81 19.55
C ALA A 492 15.20 1.94 20.55
N GLY A 493 16.23 2.73 20.87
CA GLY A 493 16.09 3.92 21.70
C GLY A 493 15.25 5.00 21.03
N PHE A 494 14.37 5.64 21.81
CA PHE A 494 13.32 6.61 21.41
C PHE A 494 13.64 7.48 20.18
N TRP A 495 14.80 8.14 20.13
CA TRP A 495 15.18 9.00 19.01
C TRP A 495 15.26 8.27 17.67
N LYS A 496 15.81 7.05 17.62
CA LYS A 496 15.87 6.25 16.38
C LYS A 496 14.46 5.88 15.93
N THR A 497 13.61 5.45 16.85
CA THR A 497 12.21 5.08 16.60
C THR A 497 11.36 6.28 16.16
N SER A 498 11.59 7.46 16.74
CA SER A 498 10.92 8.71 16.36
C SER A 498 11.30 9.16 14.95
N PHE A 499 12.59 9.19 14.59
CA PHE A 499 13.00 9.50 13.21
C PHE A 499 12.52 8.44 12.21
N ALA A 500 12.51 7.15 12.60
CA ALA A 500 11.96 6.07 11.79
C ALA A 500 10.45 6.22 11.55
N PHE A 501 9.68 6.69 12.54
CA PHE A 501 8.26 7.00 12.39
C PHE A 501 8.02 8.16 11.42
N VAL A 502 8.78 9.25 11.56
CA VAL A 502 8.72 10.39 10.63
C VAL A 502 9.07 9.95 9.20
N GLY A 503 10.07 9.07 9.03
CA GLY A 503 10.38 8.44 7.75
C GLY A 503 9.17 7.72 7.16
N LEU A 504 8.58 6.78 7.91
CA LEU A 504 7.39 6.01 7.50
C LEU A 504 6.22 6.90 7.09
N VAL A 505 5.83 7.86 7.93
CA VAL A 505 4.70 8.77 7.64
C VAL A 505 5.03 9.67 6.44
N SER A 506 6.25 10.17 6.31
CA SER A 506 6.64 10.99 5.14
C SER A 506 6.61 10.22 3.83
N GLY A 507 6.94 8.92 3.85
CA GLY A 507 6.81 8.04 2.68
C GLY A 507 5.36 7.82 2.27
N MET A 508 4.46 7.61 3.25
CA MET A 508 3.03 7.50 3.01
C MET A 508 2.48 8.79 2.39
N VAL A 509 2.64 9.92 3.09
CA VAL A 509 2.06 11.21 2.69
C VAL A 509 2.57 11.66 1.33
N LEU A 510 3.88 11.57 1.05
CA LEU A 510 4.44 12.00 -0.22
C LEU A 510 3.87 11.17 -1.38
N MET A 511 3.85 9.85 -1.24
CA MET A 511 3.34 8.95 -2.28
C MET A 511 1.81 9.07 -2.46
N SER A 512 1.06 9.35 -1.39
CA SER A 512 -0.38 9.64 -1.47
C SER A 512 -0.64 10.97 -2.19
N VAL A 513 0.17 12.01 -1.91
CA VAL A 513 0.06 13.33 -2.53
C VAL A 513 0.39 13.28 -4.02
N LEU A 514 1.35 12.44 -4.46
CA LEU A 514 1.57 12.19 -5.90
C LEU A 514 0.32 11.65 -6.60
N GLY A 515 -0.52 10.89 -5.87
CA GLY A 515 -1.81 10.36 -6.37
C GLY A 515 -2.91 11.40 -6.63
N LYS A 516 -2.66 12.71 -6.41
CA LYS A 516 -3.55 13.76 -6.93
C LYS A 516 -3.32 14.04 -8.44
N TRP A 517 -2.17 13.65 -8.98
CA TRP A 517 -1.72 14.00 -10.34
C TRP A 517 -1.23 12.77 -11.14
N ALA A 518 -1.66 11.56 -10.73
CA ALA A 518 -1.33 10.27 -11.35
C ALA A 518 -2.59 9.59 -11.89
#